data_AF-A0A3P6RFV8-F1
#
_entry.id   AF-A0A3P6RFV8-F1
#
_cell.length_a   1.000
_cell.length_b   1.000
_cell.length_c   1.000
_cell.angle_alpha   90.00
_cell.angle_beta   90.00
_cell.angle_gamma   90.00
#
_symmetry.space_group_name_H-M   'P 1'
#
loop_
_entity.id
_entity.type
_entity.pdbx_description
1 polymer ?
#
loop_
_entity_poly.entity_id
_entity_poly.type
_entity_poly.pdbx_seq_one_letter_code
_entity_poly.pdbx_strand_id
1 'polypeptide(L)'
;MLFEEAQQHGDLLQQDFIDRYRNLTLKAAMWISFVDAFCPRVSYILKMDDDAMINYFALVQMLQARSNLTSQLVFKPKTLACMVSSDSAVARCGSKWYSFLQFIDLCE
;
A
#
# COMPACT_ATOMS: atom_id res chain seq x y z
N MET A 1 7.92 -23.51 9.30
CA MET A 1 7.51 -22.73 8.13
C MET A 1 7.69 -21.22 8.37
N LEU A 2 6.73 -20.47 8.94
CA LEU A 2 6.91 -19.01 9.12
C LEU A 2 8.09 -18.62 10.03
N PHE A 3 8.31 -19.35 11.13
CA PHE A 3 9.45 -19.06 12.02
C PHE A 3 10.81 -19.29 11.33
N GLU A 4 10.92 -20.35 10.53
CA GLU A 4 12.14 -20.68 9.80
C GLU A 4 12.39 -19.68 8.67
N GLU A 5 11.35 -19.27 7.95
CA GLU A 5 11.42 -18.20 6.95
C GLU A 5 11.88 -16.88 7.60
N ALA A 6 11.26 -16.50 8.72
CA ALA A 6 11.64 -15.31 9.47
C ALA A 6 13.11 -15.34 9.87
N GLN A 7 13.58 -16.50 10.35
CA GLN A 7 14.96 -16.71 10.75
C GLN A 7 15.93 -16.67 9.56
N GLN A 8 15.50 -17.15 8.40
CA GLN A 8 16.32 -17.21 7.20
C GLN A 8 16.45 -15.87 6.49
N HIS A 9 15.36 -15.10 6.38
CA HIS A 9 15.30 -13.90 5.54
C HIS A 9 15.24 -12.59 6.33
N GLY A 10 14.64 -12.59 7.52
CA GLY A 10 14.59 -11.40 8.40
C GLY A 10 13.80 -10.22 7.83
N ASP A 11 12.92 -10.46 6.86
CA ASP A 11 12.15 -9.45 6.12
C ASP A 11 10.64 -9.50 6.43
N LEU A 12 10.24 -10.25 7.45
CA LEU A 12 8.84 -10.38 7.87
C LEU A 12 8.43 -9.27 8.85
N LEU A 13 7.31 -8.63 8.53
CA LEU A 13 6.55 -7.78 9.45
C LEU A 13 5.24 -8.46 9.83
N GLN A 14 5.08 -8.81 11.10
CA GLN A 14 3.93 -9.53 11.61
C GLN A 14 3.27 -8.77 12.77
N GLN A 15 1.93 -8.77 12.81
CA GLN A 15 1.13 -8.20 13.91
C GLN A 15 0.01 -9.16 14.29
N ASP A 16 -0.46 -9.06 15.53
CA ASP A 16 -1.50 -9.91 16.10
C ASP A 16 -2.91 -9.48 15.63
N PHE A 17 -3.27 -9.86 14.40
CA PHE A 17 -4.64 -9.82 13.90
C PHE A 17 -4.86 -10.96 12.89
N ILE A 18 -6.12 -11.35 12.71
CA ILE A 18 -6.47 -12.40 11.75
C ILE A 18 -6.33 -11.84 10.33
N ASP A 19 -5.37 -12.33 9.55
CA ASP A 19 -5.20 -11.92 8.14
C ASP A 19 -6.36 -12.46 7.29
N ARG A 20 -7.23 -11.54 6.87
CA ARG A 20 -8.35 -11.78 5.96
C ARG A 20 -8.55 -10.55 5.10
N TYR A 21 -9.19 -10.74 3.96
CA TYR A 21 -9.46 -9.67 2.99
C TYR A 21 -10.11 -8.41 3.59
N ARG A 22 -11.04 -8.58 4.52
CA ARG A 22 -11.71 -7.45 5.21
C ARG A 22 -10.81 -6.71 6.20
N ASN A 23 -9.69 -7.30 6.59
CA ASN A 23 -8.72 -6.75 7.54
C ASN A 23 -7.50 -6.14 6.84
N LEU A 24 -7.52 -5.99 5.50
CA LEU A 24 -6.43 -5.34 4.78
C LEU A 24 -6.18 -3.90 5.25
N THR A 25 -7.20 -3.21 5.77
CA THR A 25 -7.04 -1.89 6.41
C THR A 25 -6.15 -1.96 7.66
N LEU A 26 -6.26 -3.02 8.47
CA LEU A 26 -5.38 -3.24 9.62
C LEU A 26 -3.95 -3.52 9.16
N LYS A 27 -3.80 -4.36 8.12
CA LYS A 27 -2.50 -4.61 7.47
C LYS A 27 -1.89 -3.31 6.94
N ALA A 28 -2.71 -2.39 6.43
CA ALA A 28 -2.27 -1.08 5.96
C ALA A 28 -1.78 -0.19 7.11
N ALA A 29 -2.58 -0.07 8.17
CA ALA A 29 -2.20 0.67 9.37
C ALA A 29 -0.90 0.14 10.00
N MET A 30 -0.71 -1.18 9.99
CA MET A 30 0.50 -1.86 10.47
C MET A 30 1.75 -1.36 9.74
N TRP A 31 1.81 -1.51 8.41
CA TRP A 31 3.03 -1.16 7.67
C TRP A 31 3.30 0.35 7.66
N ILE A 32 2.24 1.19 7.68
CA ILE A 32 2.40 2.65 7.79
C ILE A 32 3.05 3.00 9.13
N SER A 33 2.53 2.45 10.24
CA SER A 33 3.05 2.71 11.59
C SER A 33 4.48 2.20 11.74
N PHE A 34 4.80 1.06 11.13
CA PHE A 34 6.16 0.53 11.11
C PHE A 34 7.13 1.47 10.38
N VAL A 35 6.77 1.96 9.20
CA VAL A 35 7.63 2.89 8.44
C VAL A 35 7.83 4.21 9.18
N ASP A 36 6.79 4.75 9.81
CA ASP A 36 6.88 5.97 10.62
C ASP A 36 7.85 5.80 11.81
N ALA A 37 7.77 4.67 12.52
CA ALA A 37 8.59 4.41 13.70
C ALA A 37 10.05 4.04 13.37
N PHE A 38 10.28 3.25 12.31
CA PHE A 38 11.58 2.61 12.08
C PHE A 38 12.31 3.10 10.82
N CYS A 39 11.65 3.86 9.93
CA CYS A 39 12.21 4.28 8.65
C CYS A 39 12.13 5.80 8.42
N PRO A 40 12.62 6.67 9.34
CA PRO A 40 12.42 8.12 9.26
C PRO A 40 13.13 8.82 8.08
N ARG A 41 13.99 8.11 7.34
CA ARG A 41 14.83 8.66 6.26
C ARG A 41 14.53 8.10 4.88
N VAL A 42 13.50 7.27 4.71
CA VAL A 42 13.15 6.74 3.39
C VAL A 42 12.53 7.86 2.53
N SER A 43 12.96 7.98 1.28
CA SER A 43 12.45 9.02 0.37
C SER A 43 11.15 8.62 -0.32
N TYR A 44 10.91 7.31 -0.46
CA TYR A 44 9.77 6.75 -1.17
C TYR A 44 9.29 5.48 -0.47
N ILE A 45 7.98 5.22 -0.55
CA ILE A 45 7.35 3.98 -0.10
C ILE A 45 6.60 3.41 -1.31
N LEU A 46 6.84 2.13 -1.60
CA LEU A 46 6.08 1.39 -2.60
C LEU A 46 5.26 0.32 -1.87
N LYS A 47 3.93 0.40 -2.00
CA LYS A 47 3.03 -0.70 -1.64
C LYS A 47 2.72 -1.47 -2.91
N MET A 48 2.87 -2.78 -2.87
CA MET A 48 2.42 -3.69 -3.92
C MET A 48 1.86 -4.97 -3.30
N ASP A 49 0.97 -5.63 -4.03
CA ASP A 49 0.47 -6.95 -3.66
C ASP A 49 1.44 -8.02 -4.22
N ASP A 50 1.39 -9.22 -3.65
CA ASP A 50 2.24 -10.37 -4.02
C ASP A 50 1.87 -10.99 -5.38
N ASP A 51 0.68 -10.67 -5.89
CA ASP A 51 0.20 -11.04 -7.22
C ASP A 51 0.40 -9.93 -8.28
N ALA A 52 1.10 -8.85 -7.93
CA ALA A 52 1.41 -7.74 -8.83
C ALA A 52 2.89 -7.71 -9.23
N MET A 53 3.16 -7.29 -10.46
CA MET A 53 4.53 -7.08 -10.96
C MET A 53 4.77 -5.61 -11.30
N ILE A 54 5.99 -5.15 -11.07
CA ILE A 54 6.44 -3.79 -11.42
C ILE A 54 7.77 -3.84 -12.15
N ASN A 55 7.94 -2.97 -13.16
CA ASN A 55 9.26 -2.72 -13.73
C ASN A 55 10.09 -1.87 -12.76
N TYR A 56 10.78 -2.54 -11.84
CA TYR A 56 11.58 -1.92 -10.80
C TYR A 56 12.67 -0.98 -11.37
N PHE A 57 13.37 -1.40 -12.43
CA PHE A 57 14.43 -0.60 -13.03
C PHE A 57 13.91 0.71 -13.61
N ALA A 58 12.80 0.66 -14.35
CA ALA A 58 12.16 1.84 -14.89
C ALA A 58 11.64 2.76 -13.78
N LEU A 59 11.06 2.20 -12.71
CA LEU A 59 10.61 2.98 -11.54
C LEU A 59 11.79 3.72 -10.90
N VAL A 60 12.90 3.05 -10.62
CA VAL A 60 14.07 3.66 -9.98
C VAL A 60 14.69 4.74 -10.88
N GLN A 61 14.86 4.47 -12.18
CA GLN A 61 15.35 5.47 -13.13
C GLN A 61 14.43 6.70 -13.15
N MET A 62 13.11 6.48 -13.17
CA MET A 62 12.12 7.54 -13.12
C MET A 62 12.21 8.34 -11.82
N LEU A 63 12.45 7.70 -10.67
CA LEU A 63 12.61 8.40 -9.38
C LEU A 63 13.94 9.17 -9.29
N GLN A 64 15.03 8.62 -9.84
CA GLN A 64 16.39 9.18 -9.76
C GLN A 64 16.66 10.29 -10.78
N ALA A 65 16.22 10.13 -12.05
CA ALA A 65 16.44 11.11 -13.11
C ALA A 65 15.83 12.51 -12.79
N ARG A 66 15.00 12.57 -11.76
CA ARG A 66 14.30 13.77 -11.28
C ARG A 66 15.10 14.65 -10.34
N SER A 67 16.29 14.26 -9.88
CA SER A 67 17.13 15.10 -9.00
C SER A 67 17.91 16.20 -9.73
N ASN A 68 18.02 16.15 -11.06
CA ASN A 68 19.00 16.94 -11.83
C ASN A 68 18.38 17.99 -12.78
N LEU A 69 17.05 18.11 -12.89
CA LEU A 69 16.38 19.03 -13.83
C LEU A 69 15.49 20.04 -13.10
N THR A 70 15.91 21.31 -13.17
CA THR A 70 15.13 22.50 -12.83
C THR A 70 13.83 22.54 -13.65
N SER A 71 12.75 22.96 -12.98
CA SER A 71 11.40 23.28 -13.49
C SER A 71 10.41 22.11 -13.76
N GLN A 72 9.37 22.04 -12.90
CA GLN A 72 8.15 21.20 -12.93
C GLN A 72 8.26 19.77 -12.33
N LEU A 73 8.39 19.71 -11.01
CA LEU A 73 8.19 18.49 -10.20
C LEU A 73 6.82 17.84 -10.47
N VAL A 74 6.81 16.59 -10.94
CA VAL A 74 5.57 15.77 -11.06
C VAL A 74 5.11 15.25 -9.70
N PHE A 75 6.03 14.99 -8.77
CA PHE A 75 5.73 14.55 -7.41
C PHE A 75 6.30 15.54 -6.39
N LYS A 76 5.42 16.34 -5.80
CA LYS A 76 5.74 17.24 -4.68
C LYS A 76 5.98 16.41 -3.40
N PRO A 77 6.64 16.97 -2.36
CA PRO A 77 6.60 16.36 -1.04
C PRO A 77 5.16 16.01 -0.66
N LYS A 78 4.95 14.84 -0.04
CA LYS A 78 3.62 14.33 0.34
C LYS A 78 2.71 14.01 -0.87
N THR A 79 3.26 13.52 -1.98
CA THR A 79 2.45 13.01 -3.10
C THR A 79 2.23 11.51 -2.97
N LEU A 80 0.98 11.07 -3.16
CA LEU A 80 0.60 9.68 -3.36
C LEU A 80 0.36 9.43 -4.84
N ALA A 81 0.92 8.36 -5.39
CA ALA A 81 0.77 7.98 -6.80
C ALA A 81 0.10 6.60 -6.91
N CYS A 82 -1.03 6.53 -7.58
CA CYS A 82 -1.73 5.28 -7.87
C CYS A 82 -2.65 5.45 -9.09
N MET A 83 -3.25 4.35 -9.54
CA MET A 83 -4.39 4.44 -10.44
C MET A 83 -5.60 4.94 -9.64
N VAL A 84 -5.95 6.21 -9.83
CA VAL A 84 -7.11 6.82 -9.17
C VAL A 84 -8.35 6.53 -9.99
N SER A 85 -9.31 5.82 -9.42
CA SER A 85 -10.65 5.69 -9.99
C SER A 85 -11.53 6.78 -9.38
N SER A 86 -12.03 7.70 -10.21
CA SER A 86 -13.00 8.72 -9.80
C SER A 86 -14.42 8.22 -10.06
N ASP A 87 -15.36 8.66 -9.23
CA ASP A 87 -16.80 8.42 -9.39
C ASP A 87 -17.21 6.94 -9.51
N SER A 88 -16.40 6.04 -8.96
CA SER A 88 -16.69 4.60 -8.95
C SER A 88 -17.95 4.31 -8.11
N ALA A 89 -18.88 3.55 -8.67
CA ALA A 89 -20.04 3.08 -7.92
C ALA A 89 -19.58 2.18 -6.75
N VAL A 90 -20.06 2.50 -5.54
CA VAL A 90 -19.81 1.66 -4.36
C VAL A 90 -20.58 0.36 -4.52
N ALA A 91 -19.87 -0.77 -4.55
CA ALA A 91 -20.48 -2.09 -4.55
C ALA A 91 -21.08 -2.38 -3.16
N ARG A 92 -22.39 -2.66 -3.10
CA ARG A 92 -23.13 -2.79 -1.83
C ARG A 92 -23.50 -4.22 -1.45
N CYS A 93 -23.92 -5.09 -2.37
CA CYS A 93 -24.33 -6.45 -2.00
C CYS A 93 -23.67 -7.48 -2.94
N GLY A 94 -23.28 -8.64 -2.40
CA GLY A 94 -22.76 -9.78 -3.19
C GLY A 94 -21.39 -9.59 -3.86
N SER A 95 -20.78 -8.41 -3.75
CA SER A 95 -19.46 -8.12 -4.33
C SER A 95 -18.33 -8.45 -3.36
N LYS A 96 -17.22 -8.95 -3.90
CA LYS A 96 -15.93 -9.04 -3.18
C LYS A 96 -15.52 -7.70 -2.55
N TRP A 97 -15.89 -6.60 -3.21
CA TRP A 97 -15.51 -5.23 -2.85
C TRP A 97 -16.56 -4.51 -2.00
N TYR A 98 -17.49 -5.26 -1.41
CA TYR A 98 -18.45 -4.68 -0.48
C TYR A 98 -17.73 -4.06 0.72
N SER A 99 -17.99 -2.76 0.94
CA SER A 99 -17.50 -2.01 2.08
C SER A 99 -18.64 -1.77 3.07
N PHE A 100 -18.45 -2.22 4.31
CA PHE A 100 -19.35 -1.97 5.41
C PHE A 100 -19.11 -0.55 5.93
N LEU A 101 -19.63 0.46 5.23
CA LEU A 101 -19.75 1.80 5.80
C LEU A 101 -20.96 1.78 6.73
N GLN A 102 -20.71 1.88 8.03
CA GLN A 102 -21.66 1.82 9.14
C GLN A 102 -22.84 2.82 9.09
N PHE A 103 -22.98 3.59 8.00
CA PHE A 103 -24.01 4.60 7.80
C PHE A 103 -25.04 4.26 6.72
N ILE A 104 -24.86 3.25 5.88
CA ILE A 104 -25.88 2.87 4.87
C ILE A 104 -25.85 1.37 4.58
N ASP A 105 -26.36 0.56 5.52
CA ASP A 105 -26.81 -0.79 5.18
C ASP A 105 -28.19 -0.69 4.49
N LEU A 106 -28.21 -0.97 3.19
CA LEU A 106 -29.41 -1.11 2.36
C LEU A 106 -29.45 -2.49 1.68
N CYS A 107 -28.85 -3.50 2.31
CA CYS A 107 -28.96 -4.89 1.88
C CYS A 107 -29.74 -5.66 2.95
N GLU A 108 -31.07 -5.53 2.93
CA GLU A 108 -31.97 -6.61 3.36
C GLU A 108 -32.24 -7.53 2.16
#